data_AF-A0A560X748-F1
#
_entry.id   AF-A0A560X748-F1
#
_cell.length_a   1.000
_cell.length_b   1.000
_cell.length_c   1.000
_cell.angle_alpha   90.00
_cell.angle_beta   90.00
_cell.angle_gamma   90.00
#
_symmetry.space_group_name_H-M   'P 1'
#
loop_
_entity.id
_entity.type
_entity.pdbx_description
1 polymer ?
#
loop_
_entity_poly.entity_id
_entity_poly.type
_entity_poly.pdbx_seq_one_letter_code
_entity_poly.pdbx_strand_id
1 'polypeptide(L)'
;MTDEEIERLATGFCACTLPKAAWTHGAHFATALWLILQRPDIVPERDMPDMIHRYNESVGGVNSDMGGYHETITQASLHMTRMTLAALPPDSTPASASLR
;
A
#
# COMPACT_ATOMS: atom_id res chain seq x y z
N MET A 1 5.69 2.72 -13.03
CA MET A 1 4.21 2.71 -13.08
C MET A 1 3.74 4.14 -13.25
N THR A 2 2.70 4.37 -14.02
CA THR A 2 2.03 5.68 -14.11
C THR A 2 1.14 5.91 -12.89
N ASP A 3 0.71 7.15 -12.65
CA ASP A 3 -0.22 7.45 -11.55
C ASP A 3 -1.56 6.69 -11.70
N GLU A 4 -2.06 6.57 -12.93
CA GLU A 4 -3.28 5.79 -13.24
C GLU A 4 -3.11 4.29 -12.93
N GLU A 5 -1.94 3.71 -13.24
CA GLU A 5 -1.65 2.32 -12.91
C GLU A 5 -1.60 2.10 -11.40
N ILE A 6 -0.96 3.03 -10.68
CA ILE A 6 -0.87 2.98 -9.22
C ILE A 6 -2.26 3.11 -8.59
N GLU A 7 -3.07 4.07 -9.06
CA GLU A 7 -4.45 4.25 -8.58
C GLU A 7 -5.29 3.00 -8.82
N ARG A 8 -5.20 2.38 -10.00
CA ARG A 8 -5.92 1.13 -10.29
C ARG A 8 -5.50 -0.01 -9.35
N LEU A 9 -4.21 -0.14 -9.05
CA LEU A 9 -3.73 -1.14 -8.10
C LEU A 9 -4.25 -0.85 -6.68
N ALA A 10 -4.13 0.39 -6.23
CA ALA A 10 -4.51 0.81 -4.88
C ALA A 10 -6.02 0.72 -4.64
N THR A 11 -6.84 1.20 -5.59
CA THR A 11 -8.30 1.10 -5.52
C THR A 11 -8.78 -0.34 -5.60
N GLY A 12 -8.15 -1.17 -6.44
CA GLY A 12 -8.42 -2.61 -6.50
C GLY A 12 -8.09 -3.33 -5.18
N PHE A 13 -6.97 -2.97 -4.54
CA PHE A 13 -6.62 -3.47 -3.21
C PHE A 13 -7.66 -3.04 -2.17
N CYS A 14 -8.01 -1.75 -2.13
CA CYS A 14 -8.99 -1.21 -1.18
C CYS A 14 -10.36 -1.91 -1.31
N ALA A 15 -10.79 -2.17 -2.55
CA ALA A 15 -12.05 -2.83 -2.87
C ALA A 15 -11.98 -4.37 -2.81
N CYS A 16 -10.82 -4.95 -2.51
CA CYS A 16 -10.62 -6.42 -2.51
C CYS A 16 -10.93 -7.08 -3.86
N THR A 17 -10.72 -6.36 -4.96
CA THR A 17 -10.95 -6.82 -6.35
C THR A 17 -9.65 -7.02 -7.14
N LEU A 18 -8.51 -6.61 -6.57
CA LEU A 18 -7.21 -6.81 -7.21
C LEU A 18 -6.88 -8.31 -7.29
N PRO A 19 -6.50 -8.85 -8.47
CA PRO A 19 -6.09 -10.24 -8.59
C PRO A 19 -4.81 -10.51 -7.79
N LYS A 20 -4.74 -11.68 -7.12
CA LYS A 20 -3.56 -12.09 -6.33
C LYS A 20 -2.23 -11.95 -7.08
N ALA A 21 -2.21 -12.30 -8.37
CA ALA A 21 -1.01 -12.21 -9.22
C ALA A 21 -0.51 -10.77 -9.43
N ALA A 22 -1.40 -9.77 -9.31
CA ALA A 22 -1.05 -8.36 -9.41
C ALA A 22 -0.55 -7.78 -8.08
N TRP A 23 -0.79 -8.45 -6.94
CA TRP A 23 -0.30 -8.03 -5.62
C TRP A 23 1.14 -8.41 -5.37
N THR A 24 2.02 -7.80 -6.16
CA THR A 24 3.47 -7.91 -6.05
C THR A 24 4.00 -6.95 -4.97
N HIS A 25 5.27 -7.12 -4.56
CA HIS A 25 5.93 -6.18 -3.65
C HIS A 25 5.90 -4.73 -4.19
N GLY A 26 6.09 -4.55 -5.50
CA GLY A 26 6.01 -3.23 -6.14
C GLY A 26 4.60 -2.64 -6.07
N ALA A 27 3.56 -3.44 -6.28
CA ALA A 27 2.16 -3.00 -6.14
C ALA A 27 1.82 -2.63 -4.69
N HIS A 28 2.35 -3.38 -3.72
CA HIS A 28 2.18 -3.10 -2.31
C HIS A 28 2.79 -1.73 -1.94
N PHE A 29 4.03 -1.47 -2.36
CA PHE A 29 4.69 -0.19 -2.10
C PHE A 29 4.00 0.98 -2.82
N ALA A 30 3.62 0.80 -4.08
CA ALA A 30 2.86 1.80 -4.83
C ALA A 30 1.52 2.14 -4.17
N THR A 31 0.83 1.13 -3.61
CA THR A 31 -0.41 1.33 -2.85
C THR A 31 -0.17 2.13 -1.58
N ALA A 32 0.91 1.88 -0.85
CA ALA A 32 1.27 2.67 0.33
C ALA A 32 1.51 4.15 -0.01
N LEU A 33 2.27 4.43 -1.08
CA LEU A 33 2.49 5.79 -1.58
C LEU A 33 1.17 6.49 -1.94
N TRP A 34 0.31 5.80 -2.68
CA TRP A 34 -0.99 6.34 -3.09
C TRP A 34 -1.89 6.63 -1.90
N LEU A 35 -1.98 5.72 -0.93
CA LEU A 35 -2.79 5.92 0.28
C LEU A 35 -2.31 7.15 1.06
N ILE A 36 -1.00 7.32 1.25
CA ILE A 36 -0.45 8.46 1.98
C ILE A 36 -0.72 9.78 1.25
N LEU A 37 -0.58 9.81 -0.08
CA LEU A 37 -0.67 11.04 -0.87
C LEU A 37 -2.11 11.42 -1.25
N GLN A 38 -2.98 10.44 -1.48
CA GLN A 38 -4.28 10.65 -2.14
C GLN A 38 -5.49 10.38 -1.23
N ARG A 39 -5.29 9.74 -0.06
CA ARG A 39 -6.38 9.37 0.86
C ARG A 39 -6.19 10.00 2.24
N PRO A 40 -6.47 11.31 2.39
CA PRO A 40 -6.33 12.00 3.67
C PRO A 40 -7.30 11.47 4.75
N ASP A 41 -8.32 10.73 4.36
CA ASP A 41 -9.27 10.06 5.24
C ASP A 41 -8.73 8.74 5.83
N ILE A 42 -7.63 8.21 5.28
CA ILE A 42 -6.96 6.99 5.72
C ILE A 42 -5.69 7.36 6.48
N VAL A 43 -5.45 6.66 7.59
CA VAL A 43 -4.17 6.68 8.32
C VAL A 43 -3.51 5.32 8.09
N PRO A 44 -2.60 5.17 7.12
CA PRO A 44 -2.04 3.87 6.73
C PRO A 44 -1.45 3.08 7.91
N GLU A 45 -0.79 3.76 8.83
CA GLU A 45 -0.20 3.16 10.03
C GLU A 45 -1.25 2.51 10.95
N ARG A 46 -2.50 3.00 10.93
CA ARG A 46 -3.63 2.46 11.68
C ARG A 46 -4.46 1.47 10.85
N ASP A 47 -4.73 1.81 9.60
CA ASP A 47 -5.77 1.17 8.77
C ASP A 47 -5.22 0.05 7.89
N MET A 48 -3.96 0.14 7.47
CA MET A 48 -3.35 -0.84 6.56
C MET A 48 -3.30 -2.27 7.12
N PRO A 49 -3.11 -2.53 8.43
CA PRO A 49 -3.21 -3.87 8.99
C PRO A 49 -4.53 -4.54 8.60
N ASP A 50 -5.67 -3.93 8.95
CA ASP A 50 -7.02 -4.47 8.66
C ASP A 50 -7.30 -4.53 7.16
N MET A 51 -6.80 -3.57 6.37
CA MET A 51 -6.92 -3.61 4.91
C MET A 51 -6.18 -4.80 4.31
N ILE A 52 -4.95 -5.09 4.75
CA ILE A 52 -4.16 -6.22 4.27
C ILE A 52 -4.80 -7.53 4.72
N HIS A 53 -5.27 -7.62 5.96
CA HIS A 53 -5.98 -8.80 6.46
C HIS A 53 -7.18 -9.15 5.58
N ARG A 54 -8.05 -8.17 5.34
CA ARG A 54 -9.25 -8.33 4.49
C ARG A 54 -8.90 -8.73 3.05
N TYR A 55 -7.89 -8.07 2.48
CA TYR A 55 -7.43 -8.37 1.13
C TYR A 55 -6.86 -9.78 1.01
N ASN A 56 -6.03 -10.22 1.97
CA ASN A 56 -5.46 -11.56 1.98
C ASN A 56 -6.57 -12.62 1.98
N GLU A 57 -7.59 -12.45 2.83
CA GLU A 57 -8.75 -13.36 2.90
C GLU A 57 -9.56 -13.37 1.60
N SER A 58 -9.79 -12.19 0.99
CA SER A 58 -10.57 -12.08 -0.24
C SER A 58 -9.93 -12.82 -1.43
N VAL A 59 -8.60 -12.99 -1.41
CA VAL A 59 -7.86 -13.75 -2.43
C VAL A 59 -7.51 -15.18 -1.99
N GLY A 60 -8.17 -15.69 -0.95
CA GLY A 60 -8.02 -17.06 -0.45
C GLY A 60 -6.73 -17.31 0.34
N GLY A 61 -6.06 -16.25 0.80
CA GLY A 61 -4.96 -16.33 1.77
C GLY A 61 -5.49 -16.59 3.19
N VAL A 62 -4.62 -17.14 4.04
CA VAL A 62 -4.88 -17.32 5.47
C VAL A 62 -4.00 -16.35 6.24
N ASN A 63 -4.60 -15.55 7.11
CA ASN A 63 -3.88 -14.76 8.10
C ASN A 63 -3.69 -15.63 9.36
N SER A 64 -2.43 -15.84 9.75
CA SER A 64 -2.05 -16.64 10.91
C SER A 64 -0.81 -16.04 11.57
N ASP A 65 -0.50 -16.46 12.79
CA ASP A 65 0.70 -16.01 13.51
C ASP A 65 2.00 -16.31 12.74
N MET A 66 1.98 -17.29 11.83
CA MET A 66 3.14 -17.76 11.09
C MET A 66 3.14 -17.33 9.60
N GLY A 67 2.11 -16.62 9.14
CA GLY A 67 2.03 -16.22 7.73
C GLY A 67 0.81 -15.36 7.39
N GLY A 68 0.98 -14.51 6.37
CA GLY A 68 -0.01 -13.54 5.93
C GLY A 68 0.48 -12.12 6.16
N TYR A 69 -0.14 -11.41 7.08
CA TYR A 69 0.25 -10.06 7.48
C TYR A 69 1.42 -10.04 8.47
N HIS A 70 2.30 -9.03 8.37
CA HIS A 70 3.44 -8.85 9.26
C HIS A 70 3.51 -7.41 9.78
N GLU A 71 3.04 -7.19 11.02
CA GLU A 71 2.92 -5.85 11.65
C GLU A 71 4.23 -5.05 11.62
N THR A 72 5.30 -5.58 12.23
CA THR A 72 6.54 -4.83 12.44
C THR A 72 7.17 -4.33 11.15
N ILE A 73 7.22 -5.17 10.11
CA ILE A 73 7.79 -4.77 8.83
C ILE A 73 6.87 -3.80 8.09
N THR A 74 5.54 -4.00 8.14
CA THR A 74 4.59 -3.05 7.53
C THR A 74 4.72 -1.67 8.16
N GLN A 75 4.74 -1.56 9.49
CA GLN A 75 4.91 -0.26 10.17
C GLN A 75 6.25 0.39 9.85
N ALA A 76 7.34 -0.39 9.86
CA ALA A 76 8.67 0.11 9.49
C ALA A 76 8.69 0.63 8.04
N SER A 77 8.09 -0.10 7.10
CA SER A 77 7.96 0.33 5.70
C SER A 77 7.13 1.59 5.54
N LEU A 78 6.00 1.71 6.26
CA LEU A 78 5.17 2.92 6.24
C LEU A 78 5.92 4.13 6.80
N HIS A 79 6.63 3.97 7.91
CA HIS A 79 7.46 5.03 8.49
C HIS A 79 8.53 5.49 7.51
N MET A 80 9.27 4.56 6.89
CA MET A 80 10.26 4.89 5.86
C MET A 80 9.61 5.58 4.65
N THR A 81 8.42 5.16 4.25
CA THR A 81 7.67 5.80 3.16
C THR A 81 7.33 7.26 3.48
N ARG A 82 6.85 7.54 4.70
CA ARG A 82 6.61 8.91 5.19
C ARG A 82 7.87 9.75 5.16
N MET A 83 9.00 9.21 5.66
CA MET A 83 10.28 9.91 5.65
C MET A 83 10.74 10.24 4.24
N THR A 84 10.64 9.28 3.31
CA THR A 84 10.96 9.50 1.89
C THR A 84 10.08 10.60 1.30
N LEU A 85 8.76 10.53 1.49
CA LEU A 85 7.83 11.53 0.98
C LEU A 85 8.09 12.93 1.54
N ALA A 86 8.46 13.05 2.82
CA ALA A 86 8.80 14.32 3.44
C ALA A 86 10.07 14.96 2.85
N ALA A 87 10.93 14.18 2.20
CA ALA A 87 12.13 14.66 1.52
C ALA A 87 11.89 15.06 0.06
N LEU A 88 10.68 14.86 -0.47
CA LEU A 88 10.32 15.17 -1.85
C LEU A 88 9.58 16.52 -1.98
N PRO A 89 9.52 17.11 -3.19
CA PRO A 89 8.70 18.28 -3.45
C PRO A 89 7.23 18.08 -3.04
N PRO A 90 6.53 19.10 -2.50
CA PRO A 90 5.15 18.98 -2.03
C PRO A 90 4.13 18.51 -3.08
N ASP A 91 4.44 18.71 -4.37
CA ASP A 91 3.62 18.36 -5.53
C ASP A 91 3.99 17.00 -6.13
N SER A 92 4.78 16.20 -5.43
CA SER A 92 5.16 14.85 -5.86
C SER A 92 3.94 13.94 -5.99
N THR A 93 3.83 13.29 -7.15
CA THR A 93 2.80 12.26 -7.40
C THR A 93 3.27 10.88 -6.94
N PRO A 94 2.36 9.92 -6.71
CA PRO A 94 2.72 8.53 -6.43
C PRO A 94 3.74 7.95 -7.42
N ALA A 95 3.58 8.24 -8.72
CA ALA A 95 4.50 7.80 -9.76
C ALA A 95 5.89 8.42 -9.59
N SER A 96 5.99 9.72 -9.37
CA SER A 96 7.28 10.39 -9.14
C SER A 96 7.99 9.90 -7.87
N ALA A 97 7.22 9.59 -6.82
CA ALA A 97 7.74 9.08 -5.55
C ALA A 97 8.22 7.62 -5.66
N SER A 98 7.62 6.83 -6.55
CA SER A 98 7.99 5.43 -6.78
C SER A 98 9.33 5.22 -7.50
N LEU A 99 9.95 6.30 -8.02
CA LEU A 99 11.22 6.28 -8.75
C LEU A 99 12.44 6.54 -7.85
N ARG A 100 12.25 6.69 -6.54
CA ARG A 100 13.26 7.14 -5.58
C ARG A 100 13.74 6.02 -4.66
#